data_AF-B7RPW5-F1
#
_entry.id   AF-B7RPW5-F1
#
_cell.length_a   1.000
_cell.length_b   1.000
_cell.length_c   1.000
_cell.angle_alpha   90.00
_cell.angle_beta   90.00
_cell.angle_gamma   90.00
#
_symmetry.space_group_name_H-M   'P 1'
#
loop_
_entity.id
_entity.type
_entity.pdbx_description
1 polymer ?
#
loop_
_entity_poly.entity_id
_entity_poly.type
_entity_poly.pdbx_seq_one_letter_code
_entity_poly.pdbx_strand_id
1 'polypeptide(L)'
;MTMGRGVGNPEPMSDLANFDADIRGMHKRAYQEGNLDWLRLALDSLIVNPDGRIGDFAGQQFPFDDAELVAIFKRAFETIWPDETLSEPGDEPDMEFEDMSVEDWTALVGPQT
;
A
#
# COMPACT_ATOMS: atom_id res chain seq x y z
N MET A 1 -42.11 9.56 21.49
CA MET A 1 -41.08 8.50 21.43
C MET A 1 -40.93 8.11 19.96
N THR A 2 -39.91 8.63 19.29
CA THR A 2 -39.64 8.27 17.90
C THR A 2 -38.52 7.24 17.95
N MET A 3 -38.80 6.00 17.56
CA MET A 3 -37.80 4.94 17.47
C MET A 3 -36.69 5.40 16.51
N GLY A 4 -35.48 5.56 17.05
CA GLY A 4 -34.27 5.66 16.25
C GLY A 4 -34.11 4.37 15.45
N ARG A 5 -34.31 4.47 14.13
CA ARG A 5 -33.88 3.46 13.19
C ARG A 5 -32.35 3.46 13.27
N GLY A 6 -31.79 2.53 14.05
CA GLY A 6 -30.39 2.19 13.98
C GLY A 6 -30.10 1.71 12.57
N VAL A 7 -29.67 2.64 11.72
CA VAL A 7 -28.99 2.30 10.48
C VAL A 7 -27.67 1.73 10.95
N GLY A 8 -27.59 0.40 11.03
CA GLY A 8 -26.31 -0.27 11.15
C GLY A 8 -25.47 0.20 9.97
N ASN A 9 -24.55 1.12 10.24
CA ASN A 9 -23.54 1.47 9.27
C ASN A 9 -22.82 0.15 8.98
N PRO A 10 -22.81 -0.37 7.73
CA PRO A 10 -22.00 -1.55 7.44
C PRO A 10 -20.59 -1.19 7.88
N GLU A 11 -20.00 -2.01 8.76
CA GLU A 11 -18.61 -1.79 9.17
C GLU A 11 -17.80 -1.73 7.86
N PRO A 12 -17.00 -0.68 7.63
CA PRO A 12 -16.37 -0.46 6.33
C PRO A 12 -15.42 -1.61 5.92
N MET A 13 -15.08 -2.50 6.87
CA MET A 13 -14.34 -3.75 6.73
C MET A 13 -15.20 -5.03 6.64
N SER A 14 -16.52 -4.91 6.45
CA SER A 14 -17.43 -6.08 6.42
C SER A 14 -17.14 -7.04 5.27
N ASP A 15 -16.51 -6.58 4.18
CA ASP A 15 -16.11 -7.43 3.07
C ASP A 15 -14.92 -6.85 2.29
N LEU A 16 -13.79 -7.55 2.31
CA LEU A 16 -12.56 -7.14 1.61
C LEU A 16 -12.69 -7.18 0.08
N ALA A 17 -13.65 -7.93 -0.47
CA ALA A 17 -13.88 -7.96 -1.91
C ALA A 17 -14.44 -6.63 -2.45
N ASN A 18 -14.97 -5.76 -1.58
CA ASN A 18 -15.38 -4.41 -1.97
C ASN A 18 -14.20 -3.59 -2.53
N PHE A 19 -12.97 -3.91 -2.17
CA PHE A 19 -11.76 -3.23 -2.65
C PHE A 19 -11.19 -3.84 -3.93
N ASP A 20 -11.72 -4.96 -4.44
CA ASP A 20 -11.18 -5.65 -5.62
C ASP A 20 -11.20 -4.77 -6.88
N ALA A 21 -12.13 -3.80 -6.97
CA ALA A 21 -12.16 -2.84 -8.08
C ALA A 21 -10.99 -1.84 -7.98
N ASP A 22 -10.75 -1.30 -6.78
CA ASP A 22 -9.66 -0.37 -6.52
C ASP A 22 -8.29 -1.05 -6.66
N ILE A 23 -8.14 -2.28 -6.16
CA ILE A 23 -6.93 -3.10 -6.32
C ILE A 23 -6.61 -3.31 -7.80
N ARG A 24 -7.62 -3.65 -8.62
CA ARG A 24 -7.43 -3.78 -10.07
C ARG A 24 -7.07 -2.46 -10.74
N GLY A 25 -7.65 -1.34 -10.28
CA GLY A 25 -7.31 0.00 -10.75
C GLY A 25 -5.86 0.37 -10.45
N MET A 26 -5.42 0.13 -9.22
CA MET A 26 -4.04 0.31 -8.76
C MET A 26 -3.06 -0.53 -9.58
N HIS A 27 -3.33 -1.83 -9.74
CA HIS A 27 -2.52 -2.73 -10.56
C HIS A 27 -2.41 -2.23 -12.01
N LYS A 28 -3.55 -1.92 -12.64
CA LYS A 28 -3.58 -1.44 -14.03
C LYS A 28 -2.73 -0.17 -14.19
N ARG A 29 -2.83 0.76 -13.26
CA ARG A 29 -2.06 2.01 -13.27
C ARG A 29 -0.56 1.74 -13.11
N ALA A 30 -0.16 0.97 -12.10
CA ALA A 30 1.25 0.62 -11.88
C ALA A 30 1.86 -0.12 -13.08
N TYR A 31 1.09 -1.03 -13.71
CA TYR A 31 1.51 -1.70 -14.93
C TYR A 31 1.72 -0.71 -16.10
N GLN A 32 0.81 0.25 -16.28
CA GLN A 32 0.91 1.27 -17.34
C GLN A 32 2.10 2.23 -17.13
N GLU A 33 2.42 2.53 -15.87
CA GLU A 33 3.52 3.43 -15.49
C GLU A 33 4.87 2.69 -15.36
N GLY A 34 4.91 1.36 -15.54
CA GLY A 34 6.13 0.56 -15.39
C GLY A 34 6.60 0.39 -13.93
N ASN A 35 5.72 0.68 -12.96
CA ASN A 35 6.02 0.75 -11.53
C ASN A 35 5.52 -0.46 -10.75
N LEU A 36 5.34 -1.61 -11.42
CA LEU A 36 4.75 -2.78 -10.80
C LEU A 36 5.62 -3.33 -9.66
N ASP A 37 6.95 -3.34 -9.84
CA ASP A 37 7.88 -3.80 -8.81
C ASP A 37 7.92 -2.84 -7.61
N TRP A 38 7.89 -1.53 -7.87
CA TRP A 38 7.76 -0.51 -6.82
C TRP A 38 6.48 -0.66 -6.01
N LEU A 39 5.36 -0.99 -6.66
CA LEU A 39 4.10 -1.26 -5.97
C LEU A 39 4.21 -2.52 -5.09
N ARG A 40 4.87 -3.58 -5.58
CA ARG A 40 5.11 -4.81 -4.82
C ARG A 40 5.91 -4.52 -3.55
N LEU A 41 7.05 -3.84 -3.70
CA LEU A 41 7.93 -3.47 -2.58
C LEU A 41 7.23 -2.54 -1.58
N ALA A 42 6.45 -1.57 -2.06
CA ALA A 42 5.70 -0.68 -1.18
C ALA A 42 4.66 -1.43 -0.35
N LEU A 43 3.86 -2.31 -0.97
CA LEU A 43 2.86 -3.12 -0.27
C LEU A 43 3.51 -4.08 0.72
N ASP A 44 4.56 -4.79 0.29
CA ASP A 44 5.31 -5.70 1.13
C ASP A 44 5.83 -4.99 2.39
N SER A 45 6.48 -3.83 2.21
CA SER A 45 7.03 -3.06 3.31
C SER A 45 5.97 -2.52 4.28
N LEU A 46 4.80 -2.10 3.77
CA LEU A 46 3.66 -1.67 4.59
C LEU A 46 3.04 -2.83 5.37
N ILE A 47 3.02 -4.04 4.80
CA ILE A 47 2.45 -5.22 5.43
C ILE A 47 3.38 -5.78 6.52
N VAL A 48 4.68 -5.83 6.23
CA VAL A 48 5.70 -6.46 7.08
C VAL A 48 6.10 -5.55 8.24
N ASN A 49 6.19 -4.24 8.02
CA ASN A 49 6.56 -3.24 9.02
C ASN A 49 5.55 -2.08 9.04
N PRO A 50 4.33 -2.29 9.59
CA PRO A 50 3.26 -1.30 9.56
C PRO A 50 3.47 -0.11 10.51
N ASP A 51 4.24 -0.32 11.59
CA ASP A 51 4.42 0.65 12.68
C ASP A 51 5.04 1.96 12.18
N GLY A 52 4.36 3.08 12.42
CA GLY A 52 4.78 4.41 11.98
C GLY A 52 4.69 4.69 10.48
N ARG A 53 4.36 3.69 9.63
CA ARG A 53 4.21 3.85 8.17
C ARG A 53 2.75 3.88 7.73
N ILE A 54 1.91 3.13 8.43
CA ILE A 54 0.47 3.11 8.22
C ILE A 54 -0.23 4.16 9.12
N GLY A 55 0.39 4.53 10.24
CA GLY A 55 -0.14 5.52 11.18
C GLY A 55 -0.39 6.91 10.59
N ASP A 56 0.30 7.29 9.51
CA ASP A 56 0.02 8.54 8.76
C ASP A 56 -1.26 8.45 7.91
N PHE A 57 -1.66 7.22 7.51
CA PHE A 57 -2.92 6.96 6.83
C PHE A 57 -4.08 6.80 7.83
N ALA A 58 -3.80 6.26 9.01
CA ALA A 58 -4.76 6.08 10.08
C ALA A 58 -5.26 7.43 10.62
N GLY A 59 -6.54 7.72 10.43
CA GLY A 59 -7.16 8.98 10.86
C GLY A 59 -7.03 10.15 9.89
N GLN A 60 -6.28 10.01 8.79
CA GLN A 60 -6.34 10.93 7.64
C GLN A 60 -7.30 10.39 6.59
N GLN A 61 -8.50 10.97 6.54
CA GLN A 61 -9.53 10.77 5.51
C GLN A 61 -10.13 9.34 5.39
N PHE A 62 -9.43 8.31 5.87
CA PHE A 62 -9.86 6.92 5.85
C PHE A 62 -10.27 6.45 7.26
N PRO A 63 -11.47 5.87 7.41
CA PRO A 63 -12.00 5.43 8.70
C PRO A 63 -11.50 4.02 9.08
N PHE A 64 -10.22 3.74 8.84
CA PHE A 64 -9.61 2.43 9.07
C PHE A 64 -8.49 2.52 10.10
N ASP A 65 -8.41 1.54 10.99
CA ASP A 65 -7.24 1.35 11.85
C ASP A 65 -6.10 0.59 11.14
N ASP A 66 -4.92 0.58 11.75
CA ASP A 66 -3.72 -0.02 11.17
C ASP A 66 -3.92 -1.50 10.80
N ALA A 67 -4.65 -2.26 11.63
CA ALA A 67 -4.88 -3.67 11.36
C ALA A 67 -5.81 -3.87 10.15
N GLU A 68 -6.81 -3.01 10.02
CA GLU A 68 -7.71 -2.98 8.86
C GLU A 68 -6.97 -2.60 7.58
N LEU A 69 -6.08 -1.60 7.62
CA LEU A 69 -5.26 -1.19 6.49
C LEU A 69 -4.30 -2.31 6.06
N VAL A 70 -3.65 -2.99 7.00
CA VAL A 70 -2.82 -4.17 6.71
C VAL A 70 -3.63 -5.27 6.03
N ALA A 71 -4.87 -5.52 6.45
CA ALA A 71 -5.71 -6.54 5.83
C ALA A 71 -6.06 -6.18 4.37
N ILE A 72 -6.34 -4.91 4.09
CA ILE A 72 -6.58 -4.41 2.73
C ILE A 72 -5.32 -4.56 1.86
N PHE A 73 -4.15 -4.19 2.39
CA PHE A 73 -2.89 -4.33 1.67
C PHE A 73 -2.51 -5.78 1.39
N LYS A 74 -2.71 -6.69 2.36
CA LYS A 74 -2.53 -8.13 2.16
C LYS A 74 -3.42 -8.66 1.04
N ARG A 75 -4.71 -8.29 1.07
CA ARG A 75 -5.67 -8.66 0.01
C ARG A 75 -5.20 -8.16 -1.36
N ALA A 76 -4.67 -6.94 -1.44
CA ALA A 76 -4.11 -6.38 -2.67
C ALA A 76 -2.89 -7.18 -3.16
N PHE A 77 -1.95 -7.49 -2.27
CA PHE A 77 -0.75 -8.26 -2.60
C PHE A 77 -1.11 -9.65 -3.13
N GLU A 78 -1.95 -10.41 -2.42
CA GLU A 78 -2.38 -11.75 -2.82
C GLU A 78 -3.18 -11.77 -4.14
N THR A 79 -3.91 -10.69 -4.42
CA THR A 79 -4.70 -10.57 -5.67
C THR A 79 -3.82 -10.28 -6.88
N ILE A 80 -2.76 -9.48 -6.71
CA ILE A 80 -1.88 -9.06 -7.82
C ILE A 80 -0.76 -10.09 -8.03
N TRP A 81 -0.21 -10.65 -6.94
CA TRP A 81 0.88 -11.62 -6.95
C TRP A 81 0.55 -12.88 -6.11
N PRO A 82 -0.33 -13.75 -6.60
CA PRO A 82 -0.77 -14.94 -5.84
C PRO A 82 0.34 -15.98 -5.60
N ASP A 83 1.40 -15.96 -6.40
CA ASP A 83 2.53 -16.89 -6.33
C ASP A 83 3.75 -16.31 -5.58
N GLU A 84 3.72 -15.04 -5.19
CA GLU A 84 4.81 -14.39 -4.46
C GLU A 84 4.61 -14.52 -2.94
N THR A 85 5.72 -14.55 -2.20
CA THR A 85 5.69 -14.57 -0.73
C THR A 85 6.07 -13.19 -0.21
N LEU A 86 5.41 -12.74 0.86
CA LEU A 86 5.83 -11.54 1.57
C LEU A 86 7.22 -11.75 2.18
N SER A 87 8.00 -10.68 2.27
CA SER A 87 9.30 -10.69 2.94
C SER A 87 9.16 -10.98 4.44
N GLU A 88 10.22 -11.48 5.07
CA GLU A 88 10.19 -11.73 6.51
C GLU A 88 10.25 -10.40 7.30
N PRO A 89 9.64 -10.32 8.50
CA PRO A 89 9.78 -9.15 9.37
C PRO A 89 11.24 -8.88 9.72
N GLY A 90 11.75 -7.74 9.25
CA GLY A 90 13.16 -7.35 9.40
C GLY A 90 14.07 -7.78 8.24
N ASP A 91 13.50 -8.40 7.21
CA ASP A 91 14.15 -8.58 5.91
C ASP A 91 14.06 -7.22 5.19
N GLU A 92 15.11 -6.41 5.35
CA GLU A 92 15.26 -5.22 4.52
C GLU A 92 15.54 -5.70 3.10
N PRO A 93 14.82 -5.21 2.07
CA PRO A 93 15.15 -5.59 0.70
C PRO A 93 16.62 -5.28 0.48
N ASP A 94 17.37 -6.24 -0.06
CA ASP A 94 18.80 -6.12 -0.38
C ASP A 94 18.96 -5.07 -1.48
N MET A 95 18.85 -3.81 -1.08
CA MET A 95 18.96 -2.64 -1.92
C MET A 95 20.42 -2.23 -1.89
N GLU A 96 21.16 -2.66 -2.90
CA GLU A 96 22.47 -2.08 -3.16
C GLU A 96 22.27 -0.64 -3.63
N PHE A 97 22.62 0.32 -2.77
CA PHE A 97 22.72 1.71 -3.19
C PHE A 97 23.89 1.83 -4.16
N GLU A 98 23.60 2.10 -5.43
CA GLU A 98 24.66 2.50 -6.37
C GLU A 98 25.27 3.81 -5.89
N ASP A 99 26.59 3.80 -5.68
CA ASP A 99 27.36 5.00 -5.41
C ASP A 99 27.36 5.86 -6.67
N MET A 100 26.40 6.78 -6.74
CA MET A 100 26.20 7.69 -7.86
C MET A 100 26.74 9.06 -7.48
N SER A 101 27.52 9.67 -8.37
CA SER A 101 28.01 11.02 -8.17
C SER A 101 26.84 12.02 -8.14
N VAL A 102 27.01 13.12 -7.40
CA VAL A 102 26.02 14.22 -7.40
C VAL A 102 25.77 14.76 -8.81
N GLU A 103 26.78 14.72 -9.67
CA GLU A 103 26.69 15.17 -11.07
C GLU A 103 25.78 14.25 -11.90
N ASP A 104 25.93 12.93 -11.76
CA ASP A 104 25.08 11.92 -12.41
C ASP A 104 23.64 11.98 -11.90
N TRP A 105 23.45 12.16 -10.59
CA TRP A 105 22.13 12.27 -9.98
C TRP A 105 21.38 13.52 -10.49
N THR A 106 22.08 14.66 -10.55
CA THR A 106 21.54 15.94 -11.05
C THR A 106 21.18 15.85 -12.54
N ALA A 107 21.97 15.11 -13.34
CA ALA A 107 21.66 14.85 -14.75
C ALA A 107 20.39 14.01 -14.94
N LEU A 108 20.10 13.11 -13.99
CA LEU A 108 18.92 12.23 -13.99
C LEU A 108 17.63 12.93 -13.57
N VAL A 109 17.65 13.70 -12.48
CA VAL A 109 16.43 14.33 -11.93
C VAL A 109 16.16 15.75 -12.45
N GLY A 110 17.11 16.32 -13.19
CA GLY A 110 17.06 17.69 -13.68
C GLY A 110 17.36 18.73 -12.60
N PRO A 111 17.63 19.99 -12.98
CA PRO A 111 17.92 21.04 -12.02
C PRO A 111 16.68 21.32 -11.15
N GLN A 112 16.81 21.11 -9.85
CA GLN A 112 15.84 21.55 -8.85
C GLN A 112 15.82 23.08 -8.86
N THR A 113 14.84 23.70 -9.51
CA THR A 113 14.63 25.16 -9.54
C THR A 113 13.83 25.64 -8.36
#